data_AF-K1TRM4-F1
#
_entry.id   AF-K1TRM4-F1
#
_cell.length_a   1.000
_cell.length_b   1.000
_cell.length_c   1.000
_cell.angle_alpha   90.00
_cell.angle_beta   90.00
_cell.angle_gamma   90.00
#
_symmetry.space_group_name_H-M   'P 1'
#
loop_
_entity.id
_entity.type
_entity.pdbx_description
1 polymer ?
#
loop_
_entity_poly.entity_id
_entity_poly.type
_entity_poly.pdbx_seq_one_letter_code
_entity_poly.pdbx_strand_id
1 'polypeptide(L)'
;SRGMGGMGIPGDLSSQSRFVKVAFTKLNSISGEEEGESVSQFFHILGSVDQQRGCCEVTEGKYEITIYTSCCNTAKGIYYYTTYDNHQITAVDMHAENLDSDQLICYPLLSKGEVRWQNK
;
A
#
# COMPACT_ATOMS: atom_id res chain seq x y z
N SER A 1 16.33 0.55 24.26
CA SER A 1 15.81 0.01 23.00
C SER A 1 14.70 -0.99 23.30
N ARG A 2 13.54 -0.90 22.62
CA ARG A 2 12.44 -1.89 22.67
C ARG A 2 12.32 -2.52 21.27
N GLY A 3 11.76 -3.73 21.15
CA GLY A 3 11.62 -4.42 19.85
C GLY A 3 12.69 -5.47 19.52
N MET A 4 13.53 -5.86 20.48
CA MET A 4 14.57 -6.89 20.26
C MET A 4 14.01 -8.29 19.95
N GLY A 5 12.72 -8.54 20.21
CA GLY A 5 12.05 -9.80 19.85
C GLY A 5 11.95 -10.06 18.34
N GLY A 6 12.11 -9.01 17.50
CA GLY A 6 12.18 -9.13 16.04
C GLY A 6 13.60 -9.14 15.47
N MET A 7 14.64 -9.22 16.32
CA MET A 7 16.03 -9.27 15.86
C MET A 7 16.24 -10.51 14.97
N GLY A 8 16.80 -10.29 13.78
CA GLY A 8 17.02 -11.34 12.77
C GLY A 8 15.98 -11.37 11.65
N ILE A 9 14.89 -10.60 11.74
CA ILE A 9 13.98 -10.41 10.60
C ILE A 9 14.74 -9.68 9.48
N PRO A 10 14.76 -10.22 8.25
CA PRO A 10 15.50 -9.62 7.15
C PRO A 10 14.85 -8.30 6.68
N GLY A 11 15.68 -7.35 6.27
CA GLY A 11 15.27 -5.99 5.89
C GLY A 11 15.61 -5.57 4.48
N ASP A 12 16.28 -6.41 3.69
CA ASP A 12 16.58 -6.14 2.29
C ASP A 12 15.35 -6.33 1.38
N LEU A 13 15.47 -5.87 0.13
CA LEU A 13 14.36 -5.82 -0.84
C LEU A 13 14.19 -7.11 -1.66
N SER A 14 14.96 -8.16 -1.37
CA SER A 14 14.79 -9.44 -2.07
C SER A 14 13.41 -10.03 -1.80
N SER A 15 12.94 -10.89 -2.72
CA SER A 15 11.63 -11.53 -2.62
C SER A 15 11.46 -12.32 -1.31
N GLN A 16 12.48 -13.09 -0.91
CA GLN A 16 12.44 -13.91 0.31
C GLN A 16 12.37 -13.04 1.56
N SER A 17 13.21 -12.00 1.63
CA SER A 17 13.25 -11.09 2.78
C SER A 17 11.94 -10.33 2.96
N ARG A 18 11.37 -9.82 1.86
CA ARG A 18 10.04 -9.19 1.88
C ARG A 18 8.95 -10.17 2.31
N PHE A 19 8.98 -11.41 1.83
CA PHE A 19 8.01 -12.43 2.25
C PHE A 19 8.05 -12.69 3.76
N VAL A 20 9.24 -12.90 4.33
CA VAL A 20 9.41 -13.12 5.78
C VAL A 20 8.93 -11.91 6.57
N LYS A 21 9.33 -10.71 6.15
CA LYS A 21 8.99 -9.47 6.85
C LYS A 21 7.49 -9.19 6.81
N VAL A 22 6.83 -9.29 5.66
CA VAL A 22 5.39 -9.03 5.55
C VAL A 22 4.57 -10.09 6.29
N ALA A 23 4.97 -11.36 6.25
CA ALA A 23 4.28 -12.42 6.98
C ALA A 23 4.35 -12.18 8.50
N PHE A 24 5.53 -11.83 9.01
CA PHE A 24 5.70 -11.46 10.42
C PHE A 24 4.87 -10.23 10.78
N THR A 25 4.98 -9.15 10.01
CA THR A 25 4.25 -7.90 10.26
C THR A 25 2.73 -8.15 10.25
N LYS A 26 2.21 -8.94 9.28
CA LYS A 26 0.79 -9.28 9.19
C LYS A 26 0.29 -10.08 10.39
N LEU A 27 1.02 -11.13 10.79
CA LEU A 27 0.57 -12.04 11.85
C LEU A 27 0.65 -11.41 13.25
N ASN A 28 1.40 -10.33 13.41
CA ASN A 28 1.56 -9.61 14.67
C ASN A 28 0.92 -8.20 14.64
N SER A 29 0.22 -7.86 13.57
CA SER A 29 -0.51 -6.59 13.46
C SER A 29 -1.81 -6.64 14.25
N ILE A 30 -2.20 -5.49 14.79
CA ILE A 30 -3.47 -5.27 15.48
C ILE A 30 -4.10 -4.03 14.84
N SER A 31 -5.37 -4.11 14.47
CA SER A 31 -6.20 -2.98 14.05
C SER A 31 -7.48 -2.96 14.88
N GLY A 32 -8.18 -1.83 14.88
CA GLY A 32 -9.59 -1.83 15.25
C GLY A 32 -10.46 -2.49 14.16
N GLU A 33 -11.76 -2.55 14.43
CA GLU A 33 -12.76 -3.19 13.56
C GLU A 33 -13.35 -2.22 12.52
N GLU A 34 -13.08 -0.92 12.64
CA GLU A 34 -13.58 0.05 11.67
C GLU A 34 -12.80 -0.03 10.34
N GLU A 35 -13.49 0.31 9.24
CA GLU A 35 -12.92 0.30 7.90
C GLU A 35 -11.62 1.12 7.82
N GLY A 36 -11.65 2.34 8.35
CA GLY A 36 -10.51 3.25 8.29
C GLY A 36 -9.30 2.70 9.03
N GLU A 37 -9.50 2.06 10.18
CA GLU A 37 -8.45 1.43 10.97
C GLU A 37 -7.88 0.19 10.27
N SER A 38 -8.75 -0.65 9.72
CA SER A 38 -8.36 -1.87 8.98
C SER A 38 -7.59 -1.54 7.71
N VAL A 39 -8.09 -0.61 6.90
CA VAL A 39 -7.42 -0.15 5.68
C VAL A 39 -6.08 0.51 6.03
N SER A 40 -6.04 1.39 7.04
CA SER A 40 -4.80 2.00 7.52
C SER A 40 -3.75 0.95 7.91
N GLN A 41 -4.14 -0.05 8.71
CA GLN A 41 -3.23 -1.12 9.12
C GLN A 41 -2.75 -1.96 7.93
N PHE A 42 -3.62 -2.21 6.95
CA PHE A 42 -3.25 -2.91 5.71
C PHE A 42 -2.13 -2.17 4.95
N PHE A 43 -2.27 -0.85 4.80
CA PHE A 43 -1.24 -0.01 4.19
C PHE A 43 0.06 0.02 5.02
N HIS A 44 0.00 -0.01 6.35
CA HIS A 44 1.19 -0.15 7.19
C HIS A 44 1.90 -1.51 7.01
N ILE A 45 1.14 -2.60 6.87
CA ILE A 45 1.69 -3.93 6.61
C ILE A 45 2.45 -3.94 5.28
N LEU A 46 1.84 -3.46 4.20
CA LEU A 46 2.50 -3.39 2.88
C LEU A 46 3.64 -2.38 2.87
N GLY A 47 3.50 -1.25 3.57
CA GLY A 47 4.56 -0.26 3.74
C GLY A 47 5.82 -0.81 4.40
N SER A 48 5.72 -1.90 5.17
CA SER A 48 6.89 -2.57 5.75
C SER A 48 7.83 -3.19 4.71
N VAL A 49 7.34 -3.42 3.49
CA VAL A 49 8.07 -4.08 2.38
C VAL A 49 8.08 -3.24 1.09
N ASP A 50 7.79 -1.94 1.20
CA ASP A 50 7.90 -1.03 0.06
C ASP A 50 9.33 -0.95 -0.46
N GLN A 51 9.47 -0.80 -1.78
CA GLN A 51 10.76 -0.58 -2.44
C GLN A 51 10.95 0.90 -2.74
N GLN A 52 11.92 1.51 -2.07
CA GLN A 52 12.23 2.93 -2.22
C GLN A 52 13.11 3.14 -3.46
N ARG A 53 12.82 4.22 -4.20
CA ARG A 53 13.61 4.64 -5.36
C ARG A 53 15.08 4.80 -4.94
N GLY A 54 15.97 4.09 -5.63
CA GLY A 54 17.41 4.08 -5.35
C GLY A 54 17.92 2.85 -4.59
N CYS A 55 17.03 2.04 -3.99
CA CYS A 55 17.45 0.90 -3.16
C CYS A 55 17.57 -0.44 -3.91
N CYS A 56 17.01 -0.56 -5.11
CA CYS A 56 17.06 -1.76 -5.94
C CYS A 56 17.35 -1.38 -7.41
N GLU A 57 18.61 -1.41 -7.83
CA GLU A 57 18.98 -1.16 -9.23
C GLU A 57 18.89 -2.46 -10.03
N VAL A 58 18.06 -2.48 -11.07
CA VAL A 58 17.84 -3.67 -11.92
C VAL A 58 18.74 -3.66 -13.16
N THR A 59 19.05 -2.47 -13.66
CA THR A 59 20.00 -2.18 -14.73
C THR A 59 20.53 -0.76 -14.53
N GLU A 60 21.67 -0.40 -15.11
CA GLU A 60 22.28 0.94 -14.96
C GLU A 60 21.25 2.09 -15.06
N GLY A 61 21.09 2.82 -13.95
CA GLY A 61 20.19 3.97 -13.82
C GLY A 61 18.70 3.65 -13.71
N LYS A 62 18.29 2.37 -13.68
CA LYS A 62 16.89 1.94 -13.54
C LYS A 62 16.67 1.22 -12.23
N TYR A 63 15.64 1.65 -11.50
CA TYR A 63 15.35 1.17 -10.17
C TYR A 63 13.97 0.53 -10.08
N GLU A 64 13.88 -0.62 -9.41
CA GLU A 64 12.61 -1.19 -9.00
C GLU A 64 12.05 -0.39 -7.82
N ILE A 65 10.75 -0.06 -7.89
CA ILE A 65 10.03 0.70 -6.87
C ILE A 65 8.63 0.13 -6.66
N THR A 66 8.03 0.41 -5.50
CA THR A 66 6.59 0.22 -5.32
C THR A 66 5.85 1.32 -6.08
N ILE A 67 5.37 1.03 -7.30
CA ILE A 67 4.67 2.04 -8.14
C ILE A 67 3.39 2.53 -7.47
N TYR A 68 2.61 1.60 -6.91
CA TYR A 68 1.40 1.86 -6.14
C TYR A 68 1.16 0.71 -5.15
N THR A 69 0.36 0.99 -4.14
CA THR A 69 -0.07 0.02 -3.13
C THR A 69 -1.58 0.00 -3.10
N SER A 70 -2.20 -1.18 -3.02
CA SER A 70 -3.66 -1.32 -3.04
C SER A 70 -4.19 -2.22 -1.92
N CYS A 71 -5.39 -1.90 -1.45
CA CYS A 71 -6.16 -2.67 -0.48
C CYS A 71 -7.59 -2.81 -1.04
N CYS A 72 -8.17 -4.02 -0.99
CA CYS A 72 -9.52 -4.27 -1.49
C CYS A 72 -10.42 -4.73 -0.36
N ASN A 73 -11.53 -4.03 -0.10
CA ASN A 73 -12.59 -4.56 0.73
C ASN A 73 -13.53 -5.42 -0.14
N THR A 74 -13.39 -6.73 -0.01
CA THR A 74 -14.16 -7.70 -0.82
C THR A 74 -15.61 -7.83 -0.40
N ALA A 75 -15.97 -7.42 0.82
CA ALA A 75 -17.35 -7.43 1.29
C ALA A 75 -18.14 -6.21 0.78
N LYS A 76 -17.46 -5.07 0.58
CA LYS A 76 -18.07 -3.81 0.14
C LYS A 76 -17.79 -3.46 -1.33
N GLY A 77 -16.91 -4.19 -2.01
CA GLY A 77 -16.54 -3.89 -3.39
C GLY A 77 -15.72 -2.60 -3.56
N ILE A 78 -14.93 -2.22 -2.56
CA ILE A 78 -14.16 -0.97 -2.57
C ILE A 78 -12.68 -1.25 -2.84
N TYR A 79 -12.12 -0.57 -3.84
CA TYR A 79 -10.71 -0.62 -4.20
C TYR A 79 -9.99 0.64 -3.69
N TYR A 80 -9.13 0.48 -2.71
CA TYR A 80 -8.29 1.53 -2.14
C TYR A 80 -6.89 1.49 -2.75
N TYR A 81 -6.27 2.64 -2.97
CA TYR A 81 -4.87 2.72 -3.38
C TYR A 81 -4.15 3.99 -2.93
N THR A 82 -2.83 3.89 -2.80
CA THR A 82 -1.87 5.01 -2.81
C THR A 82 -0.91 4.82 -3.97
N THR A 83 -0.23 5.87 -4.40
CA THR A 83 0.86 5.76 -5.39
C THR A 83 2.18 6.20 -4.77
N TYR A 84 3.30 5.93 -5.45
CA TYR A 84 4.62 6.30 -4.94
C TYR A 84 4.72 7.80 -4.57
N ASP A 85 4.17 8.68 -5.41
CA ASP A 85 4.23 10.14 -5.22
C ASP A 85 2.93 10.73 -4.61
N ASN A 86 1.91 9.89 -4.35
CA ASN A 86 0.67 10.29 -3.66
C ASN A 86 0.34 9.34 -2.49
N HIS A 87 0.64 9.78 -1.28
CA HIS A 87 0.39 9.04 -0.05
C HIS A 87 -1.07 9.13 0.45
N GLN A 88 -1.93 9.92 -0.18
CA GLN A 88 -3.35 9.96 0.18
C GLN A 88 -4.02 8.67 -0.33
N ILE A 89 -4.69 7.95 0.58
CA ILE A 89 -5.53 6.81 0.22
C ILE A 89 -6.70 7.33 -0.63
N THR A 90 -6.77 6.84 -1.87
CA THR A 90 -7.87 7.05 -2.80
C THR A 90 -8.73 5.79 -2.85
N ALA A 91 -10.04 5.92 -3.04
CA ALA A 91 -10.98 4.80 -3.09
C ALA A 91 -11.84 4.87 -4.36
N VAL A 92 -12.13 3.71 -4.94
CA VAL A 92 -13.14 3.52 -5.98
C VAL A 92 -14.12 2.47 -5.48
N ASP A 93 -15.39 2.87 -5.34
CA ASP A 93 -16.49 1.97 -4.95
C ASP A 93 -17.15 1.44 -6.22
N MET A 94 -17.07 0.12 -6.45
CA MET A 94 -17.65 -0.47 -7.65
C MET A 94 -19.19 -0.36 -7.70
N HIS A 95 -19.86 -0.26 -6.54
CA HIS A 95 -21.31 -0.15 -6.48
C HIS A 95 -21.82 1.28 -6.71
N ALA A 96 -20.91 2.25 -6.83
CA ALA A 96 -21.25 3.60 -7.30
C ALA A 96 -21.44 3.66 -8.83
N GLU A 97 -21.10 2.59 -9.56
CA GLU A 97 -21.15 2.52 -11.01
C GLU A 97 -22.19 1.52 -11.52
N ASN A 98 -22.53 1.60 -12.81
CA ASN A 98 -23.44 0.65 -13.44
C ASN A 98 -22.72 -0.68 -13.75
N LEU A 99 -22.98 -1.69 -12.92
CA LEU A 99 -22.39 -3.03 -13.04
C LEU A 99 -22.91 -3.84 -14.25
N ASP A 100 -24.05 -3.45 -14.83
CA ASP A 100 -24.62 -4.07 -16.03
C ASP A 100 -24.19 -3.35 -17.34
N SER A 101 -23.28 -2.38 -17.25
CA SER A 101 -22.72 -1.67 -18.39
C SER A 101 -21.95 -2.61 -19.33
N ASP A 102 -22.06 -2.40 -20.64
CA ASP A 102 -21.23 -3.07 -21.65
C ASP A 102 -19.93 -2.32 -21.95
N GLN A 103 -19.74 -1.14 -21.37
CA GLN A 103 -18.53 -0.33 -21.47
C GLN A 103 -17.67 -0.44 -20.21
N LEU A 104 -16.35 -0.45 -20.42
CA LEU A 104 -15.37 -0.33 -19.33
C LEU A 104 -15.40 1.07 -18.74
N ILE A 105 -15.44 1.13 -17.41
CA ILE A 105 -15.33 2.37 -16.65
C ILE A 105 -13.88 2.45 -16.16
N CYS A 106 -13.19 3.52 -16.55
CA CYS A 106 -11.76 3.68 -16.30
C CYS A 106 -11.48 4.97 -15.53
N TYR A 107 -10.85 4.84 -14.35
CA TYR A 107 -10.34 5.99 -13.60
C TYR A 107 -8.83 6.09 -13.78
N PRO A 108 -8.29 7.26 -14.18
CA PRO A 108 -6.85 7.47 -14.15
C PRO A 108 -6.34 7.46 -12.71
N LEU A 109 -5.17 6.87 -12.47
CA LEU A 109 -4.53 6.89 -11.16
C LEU A 109 -4.20 8.34 -10.74
N LEU A 110 -4.64 8.71 -9.55
CA LEU A 110 -4.26 9.97 -8.91
C LEU A 110 -2.82 9.88 -8.38
N SER A 111 -1.84 10.11 -9.25
CA SER A 111 -0.41 9.95 -8.96
C SER A 111 0.26 11.17 -8.34
N LYS A 112 -0.31 12.36 -8.51
CA LYS A 112 0.23 13.60 -7.96
C LYS A 112 -0.25 13.75 -6.51
N GLY A 113 0.68 13.69 -5.55
CA GLY A 113 0.36 13.95 -4.15
C GLY A 113 -0.06 15.38 -3.88
N GLU A 114 -0.89 15.56 -2.86
CA GLU A 114 -1.29 16.86 -2.34
C GLU A 114 -0.75 17.06 -0.92
N VAL A 115 -0.16 18.22 -0.68
CA VAL A 115 0.23 18.65 0.67
C VAL A 115 -0.91 19.51 1.22
N ARG A 116 -1.61 18.99 2.23
CA ARG A 116 -2.63 19.76 2.96
C ARG A 116 -1.96 20.67 3.97
N TRP A 117 -2.06 21.97 3.76
CA TRP A 117 -1.58 22.97 4.71
C TRP A 117 -2.64 23.20 5.79
N GLN A 118 -2.28 23.06 7.06
CA GLN A 118 -3.21 23.33 8.18
C GLN A 118 -3.32 24.83 8.51
N ASN A 119 -2.49 25.66 7.88
CA ASN A 119 -2.32 27.06 8.23
C ASN A 119 -2.13 27.98 7.00
N LYS A 120 -2.43 27.49 5.80
CA LYS A 120 -2.42 28.28 4.57
C LYS A 120 -3.72 28.04 3.81
#